data_AF-A0A377HZN8-F1
#
_entry.id   AF-A0A377HZN8-F1
#
_cell.length_a   1.000
_cell.length_b   1.000
_cell.length_c   1.000
_cell.angle_alpha   90.00
_cell.angle_beta   90.00
_cell.angle_gamma   90.00
#
_symmetry.space_group_name_H-M   'P 1'
#
loop_
_entity.id
_entity.type
_entity.pdbx_description
1 polymer ?
#
loop_
_entity_poly.entity_id
_entity_poly.type
_entity_poly.pdbx_seq_one_letter_code
_entity_poly.pdbx_strand_id
1 'polypeptide(L)'
;MRAKTLELLKQGKNKDEVVNYMVERYGNFVTYDPPLTPATIFLWILPILLILSGISLILMRKKKGSQAVEKSQDLAKSAQDKARLAKILNDKE
;
A
#
# COMPACT_ATOMS: atom_id res chain seq x y z
N MET A 1 34.56 -21.34 -2.58
CA MET A 1 33.37 -22.19 -2.37
C MET A 1 33.69 -23.69 -2.45
N ARG A 2 34.00 -24.25 -3.63
CA ARG A 2 34.15 -25.72 -3.82
C ARG A 2 35.13 -26.41 -2.86
N ALA A 3 36.32 -25.85 -2.64
CA ALA A 3 37.31 -26.44 -1.74
C ALA A 3 36.80 -26.58 -0.29
N LYS A 4 36.10 -25.56 0.23
CA LYS A 4 35.53 -25.58 1.58
C LYS A 4 34.34 -26.54 1.67
N THR A 5 33.50 -26.63 0.65
CA THR A 5 32.43 -27.63 0.57
C THR A 5 33.00 -29.04 0.67
N LEU A 6 34.07 -29.33 -0.08
CA LEU A 6 34.75 -30.62 -0.05
C LEU A 6 35.38 -30.92 1.32
N GLU A 7 35.98 -29.92 1.97
CA GLU A 7 36.51 -30.06 3.33
C GLU A 7 35.41 -30.45 4.33
N LEU A 8 34.26 -29.77 4.30
CA LEU A 8 33.14 -30.04 5.20
C LEU A 8 32.49 -31.41 4.93
N LEU A 9 32.41 -31.83 3.66
CA LEU A 9 31.96 -33.18 3.30
C LEU A 9 32.92 -34.26 3.84
N LYS A 10 34.24 -34.03 3.75
CA LYS A 10 35.25 -34.94 4.33
C LYS A 10 35.18 -35.00 5.87
N GLN A 11 34.70 -33.94 6.51
CA GLN A 11 34.42 -33.91 7.95
C GLN A 11 33.13 -34.67 8.33
N GLY A 12 32.44 -35.28 7.37
CA GLY A 12 31.21 -36.06 7.61
C GLY A 12 29.96 -35.21 7.80
N LYS A 13 30.02 -33.89 7.53
CA LYS A 13 28.84 -33.01 7.62
C LYS A 13 27.81 -33.37 6.56
N ASN A 14 26.54 -33.31 6.95
CA ASN A 14 25.45 -33.53 6.03
C ASN A 14 25.22 -32.29 5.12
N LYS A 15 24.36 -32.43 4.11
CA LYS A 15 24.08 -31.37 3.13
C LYS A 15 23.62 -30.06 3.80
N ASP A 16 22.71 -30.14 4.76
CA ASP A 16 22.09 -28.97 5.38
C ASP A 16 23.10 -28.22 6.26
N GLU A 17 23.97 -28.94 6.97
CA GLU A 17 25.07 -28.35 7.74
C GLU A 17 26.07 -27.61 6.84
N VAL A 18 26.40 -28.18 5.68
CA VAL A 18 27.32 -27.56 4.72
C VAL A 18 26.70 -26.29 4.14
N VAL A 19 25.42 -26.34 3.76
CA VAL A 19 24.69 -25.17 3.23
C VAL A 19 24.59 -24.09 4.29
N ASN A 20 24.19 -24.44 5.52
CA ASN A 20 24.07 -23.49 6.63
C ASN A 20 25.40 -22.79 6.93
N TYR A 21 26.51 -23.54 7.00
CA TYR A 21 27.83 -22.93 7.19
C TYR A 21 28.18 -21.96 6.05
N MET A 22 27.87 -22.34 4.81
CA MET A 22 28.15 -21.50 3.67
C MET A 22 27.28 -20.24 3.66
N VAL A 23 26.01 -20.35 4.05
CA VAL A 23 25.10 -19.21 4.18
C VAL A 23 25.52 -18.29 5.32
N GLU A 24 25.96 -18.82 6.45
CA GLU A 24 26.45 -18.02 7.57
C GLU A 24 27.73 -17.25 7.21
N ARG A 25 28.67 -17.91 6.51
CA ARG A 25 29.98 -17.30 6.21
C ARG A 25 29.97 -16.42 4.96
N TYR A 26 29.14 -16.75 3.98
CA TYR A 26 29.13 -16.10 2.66
C TYR A 26 27.76 -15.54 2.28
N GLY A 27 26.70 -15.71 3.06
CA GLY A 27 25.38 -15.14 2.81
C GLY A 27 24.44 -16.02 1.99
N ASN A 28 23.19 -15.56 1.82
CA ASN A 28 22.12 -16.32 1.19
C ASN A 28 22.31 -16.55 -0.33
N PHE A 29 23.22 -15.82 -1.00
CA PHE A 29 23.44 -15.92 -2.46
C PHE A 29 24.24 -17.16 -2.88
N VAL A 30 24.69 -17.97 -1.93
CA VAL A 30 25.41 -19.22 -2.21
C VAL A 30 24.49 -20.31 -2.73
N THR A 31 23.20 -20.23 -2.39
CA THR A 31 22.18 -21.17 -2.85
C THR A 31 21.26 -20.50 -3.86
N TYR A 32 20.71 -21.29 -4.78
CA TYR A 32 19.68 -20.84 -5.71
C TYR A 32 18.31 -20.71 -5.05
N ASP A 33 18.16 -21.26 -3.84
CA ASP A 33 16.92 -21.22 -3.06
C ASP A 33 17.16 -20.44 -1.75
N PRO A 34 17.35 -19.10 -1.82
CA PRO A 34 17.52 -18.28 -0.63
C PRO A 34 16.19 -18.20 0.15
N PRO A 35 16.21 -18.33 1.48
CA PRO A 35 14.99 -18.29 2.28
C PRO A 35 14.34 -16.90 2.23
N LEU A 36 13.02 -16.86 2.40
CA LEU A 36 12.28 -15.61 2.58
C LEU A 36 12.69 -14.97 3.91
N THR A 37 13.48 -13.90 3.84
CA THR A 37 13.90 -13.15 5.02
C THR A 37 12.85 -12.10 5.42
N PRO A 38 12.77 -11.72 6.70
CA PRO A 38 11.91 -10.61 7.12
C PRO A 38 12.19 -9.30 6.34
N ALA A 39 13.45 -9.04 6.02
CA ALA A 39 13.84 -7.88 5.21
C ALA A 39 13.22 -7.92 3.82
N THR A 40 13.23 -9.09 3.15
CA THR A 40 12.55 -9.30 1.87
C THR A 40 11.06 -9.01 2.00
N ILE A 41 10.41 -9.48 3.06
CA ILE A 41 8.97 -9.23 3.30
C ILE A 41 8.69 -7.73 3.45
N PHE A 42 9.45 -7.02 4.29
CA PHE A 42 9.29 -5.58 4.47
C PHE A 42 9.53 -4.80 3.17
N LEU A 43 10.51 -5.21 2.36
CA LEU A 43 10.81 -4.62 1.06
C LEU A 43 9.58 -4.63 0.12
N TRP A 44 8.76 -5.68 0.19
CA TRP A 44 7.54 -5.82 -0.62
C TRP A 44 6.30 -5.21 0.04
N ILE A 45 6.18 -5.26 1.37
CA ILE A 45 5.04 -4.68 2.09
C ILE A 45 5.05 -3.15 1.97
N LEU A 46 6.22 -2.52 2.08
CA LEU A 46 6.35 -1.06 2.05
C LEU A 46 5.75 -0.40 0.80
N PRO A 47 6.06 -0.83 -0.44
CA PRO A 47 5.45 -0.24 -1.64
C PRO A 47 3.94 -0.47 -1.71
N ILE A 48 3.44 -1.65 -1.31
CA ILE A 48 2.00 -1.92 -1.26
C ILE A 48 1.32 -0.95 -0.27
N LEU A 49 1.91 -0.79 0.91
CA LEU A 49 1.39 0.10 1.96
C LEU A 49 1.38 1.57 1.52
N LEU A 50 2.41 2.03 0.80
CA LEU A 50 2.45 3.38 0.23
C LEU A 50 1.33 3.60 -0.80
N ILE A 51 1.10 2.64 -1.69
CA ILE A 51 0.01 2.72 -2.69
C ILE A 51 -1.35 2.78 -1.98
N LEU A 52 -1.59 1.87 -1.03
CA LEU A 52 -2.84 1.84 -0.27
C LEU A 52 -3.06 3.14 0.51
N SER A 53 -2.01 3.68 1.13
CA SER A 53 -2.06 4.96 1.85
C SER A 53 -2.41 6.11 0.90
N GLY A 54 -1.76 6.18 -0.27
CA GLY A 54 -2.05 7.18 -1.30
C GLY A 54 -3.50 7.13 -1.79
N ILE A 55 -4.01 5.93 -2.09
CA ILE A 55 -5.41 5.74 -2.51
C ILE A 55 -6.36 6.18 -1.40
N SER A 56 -6.10 5.75 -0.16
CA SER A 56 -6.93 6.09 1.01
C SER A 56 -7.02 7.61 1.21
N LEU A 57 -5.90 8.32 1.10
CA LEU A 57 -5.87 9.79 1.19
C LEU A 57 -6.71 10.47 0.10
N ILE A 58 -6.65 9.99 -1.14
CA ILE A 58 -7.45 10.54 -2.25
C ILE A 58 -8.95 10.36 -1.97
N LEU A 59 -9.36 9.17 -1.53
CA LEU A 59 -10.75 8.87 -1.22
C LEU A 59 -11.27 9.72 -0.04
N MET A 60 -10.47 9.88 1.01
CA MET A 60 -10.80 10.74 2.16
C MET A 60 -10.96 12.21 1.75
N ARG A 61 -10.12 12.72 0.85
CA ARG A 61 -10.21 14.10 0.36
C ARG A 61 -11.43 14.34 -0.54
N LYS A 62 -11.79 13.38 -1.41
CA LYS A 62 -12.99 13.47 -2.25
C LYS A 62 -14.27 13.62 -1.41
N LYS A 63 -14.37 12.91 -0.29
CA LYS A 63 -15.52 12.99 0.61
C LYS A 63 -15.72 14.38 1.23
N LYS A 64 -14.63 15.16 1.41
CA LYS A 64 -14.68 16.53 1.96
C LYS A 64 -14.87 17.62 0.89
N GLY A 65 -14.37 17.39 -0.33
CA GLY A 65 -14.54 18.32 -1.46
C GLY A 65 -15.98 18.37 -2.01
N SER A 66 -16.69 17.24 -2.00
CA SER A 66 -18.09 17.19 -2.50
C SER A 66 -19.05 18.01 -1.64
N GLN A 67 -18.88 18.02 -0.32
CA GLN A 67 -19.81 18.73 0.57
C GLN A 67 -19.77 20.26 0.43
N ALA A 68 -18.63 20.85 0.08
CA ALA A 68 -18.52 22.29 -0.09
C ALA A 68 -19.20 22.76 -1.40
N VAL A 69 -19.07 21.97 -2.48
CA VAL A 69 -19.69 22.26 -3.78
C VAL A 69 -21.20 21.99 -3.72
N GLU A 70 -21.59 20.87 -3.11
CA GLU A 70 -23.00 20.46 -2.96
C GLU A 70 -23.78 21.42 -2.07
N LYS A 71 -23.21 21.84 -0.93
CA LYS A 71 -23.84 22.84 -0.04
C LYS A 71 -24.01 24.21 -0.73
N SER A 72 -23.04 24.62 -1.54
CA SER A 72 -23.11 25.91 -2.27
C SER A 72 -24.17 25.87 -3.38
N GLN A 73 -24.30 24.76 -4.09
CA GLN A 73 -25.36 24.56 -5.08
C GLN A 73 -26.76 24.49 -4.46
N ASP A 74 -26.88 23.84 -3.30
CA ASP A 74 -28.17 23.69 -2.60
C ASP A 74 -28.67 25.02 -2.03
N LEU A 75 -27.76 25.84 -1.48
CA LEU A 75 -28.03 27.23 -1.06
C LEU A 75 -28.49 28.12 -2.24
N ALA A 76 -27.83 27.99 -3.39
CA ALA A 76 -28.19 28.76 -4.60
C ALA A 76 -29.57 28.35 -5.16
N LYS A 77 -29.89 27.05 -5.12
CA LYS A 77 -31.18 26.53 -5.59
C LYS A 77 -32.33 26.93 -4.65
N SER A 78 -32.12 26.84 -3.34
CA SER A 78 -33.08 27.29 -2.33
C SER A 78 -33.43 28.78 -2.46
N ALA A 79 -32.44 29.64 -2.78
CA ALA A 79 -32.68 31.06 -3.02
C ALA A 79 -33.56 31.30 -4.27
N GLN A 80 -33.33 30.55 -5.35
CA GLN A 80 -34.13 30.64 -6.56
C GLN A 80 -35.57 30.14 -6.36
N ASP A 81 -35.74 29.06 -5.59
CA ASP A 81 -37.07 28.48 -5.33
C ASP A 81 -37.93 29.43 -4.47
N LYS A 82 -37.33 30.14 -3.51
CA LYS A 82 -38.02 31.19 -2.74
C LYS A 82 -38.45 32.37 -3.61
N ALA A 83 -37.60 32.82 -4.54
CA ALA A 83 -37.93 33.91 -5.45
C ALA A 83 -39.07 33.54 -6.41
N ARG A 84 -39.09 32.30 -6.92
CA ARG A 84 -40.20 31.79 -7.73
C ARG A 84 -41.50 31.70 -6.94
N LEU A 85 -41.44 31.22 -5.69
CA LEU A 85 -42.62 31.12 -4.83
C LEU A 85 -43.22 32.50 -4.55
N ALA A 86 -42.40 33.50 -4.22
CA ALA A 86 -42.86 34.86 -4.00
C ALA A 86 -43.55 35.45 -5.24
N LYS A 87 -43.03 35.17 -6.43
CA LYS A 87 -43.64 35.60 -7.70
C LYS A 87 -45.02 34.97 -7.90
N ILE A 88 -45.17 33.66 -7.64
CA ILE A 88 -46.45 32.95 -7.80
C ILE A 88 -47.48 33.43 -6.75
N LEU A 89 -47.04 33.73 -5.53
CA LEU A 89 -47.92 34.23 -4.48
C LEU A 89 -48.44 35.64 -4.81
N ASN A 90 -47.62 36.51 -5.41
CA ASN A 90 -48.01 37.86 -5.78
C ASN A 90 -48.84 37.93 -7.08
N ASP A 91 -48.80 36.89 -7.92
CA ASP A 91 -49.60 36.79 -9.16
C ASP A 91 -50.99 36.17 -8.91
N LYS A 92 -51.26 35.75 -7.66
CA LYS A 92 -52.51 35.08 -7.25
C LYS A 92 -53.42 35.97 -6.40
N GLU A 93 -53.04 37.25 -6.22
CA GLU A 93 -53.88 38.33 -5.69
C GLU A 93 -54.31 39.24 -6.85
#